data_AF-A0A132C8L6-F1
#
_entry.id   AF-A0A132C8L6-F1
#
_cell.length_a   1.000
_cell.length_b   1.000
_cell.length_c   1.000
_cell.angle_alpha   90.00
_cell.angle_beta   90.00
_cell.angle_gamma   90.00
#
_symmetry.space_group_name_H-M   'P 1'
#
loop_
_entity.id
_entity.type
_entity.pdbx_description
1 polymer ?
#
loop_
_entity_poly.entity_id
_entity_poly.type
_entity_poly.pdbx_seq_one_letter_code
_entity_poly.pdbx_strand_id
1 'polypeptide(L)'
;MAALEPLLNDSNDAQIAIQLTNSARDVLIERRRQIEQEGWTPEHDDKCGDLEMSCAAGCYAMYTLAYPAGDPPPPWPWATDWWKPTTQRRNLVKAAALILAELERLDRLRARAGERK
;
A
#
# COMPACT_ATOMS: atom_id res chain seq x y z
N MET A 1 24.09 8.30 -49.30
CA MET A 1 22.68 8.66 -49.56
C MET A 1 21.80 7.82 -48.66
N ALA A 2 21.08 8.51 -47.76
CA ALA A 2 19.92 8.11 -46.95
C ALA A 2 19.83 6.70 -46.34
N ALA A 3 19.94 6.64 -45.02
CA ALA A 3 19.30 5.64 -44.17
C ALA A 3 17.77 5.79 -44.21
N LEU A 4 17.04 4.69 -44.11
CA LEU A 4 15.67 4.65 -43.58
C LEU A 4 15.51 3.35 -42.76
N GLU A 5 15.60 3.54 -41.45
CA GLU A 5 15.31 2.60 -40.36
C GLU A 5 13.84 2.13 -40.36
N PRO A 6 13.53 1.01 -39.68
CA PRO A 6 12.19 0.43 -39.64
C PRO A 6 11.24 1.26 -38.76
N LEU A 7 10.17 1.78 -39.37
CA LEU A 7 9.13 2.64 -38.80
C LEU A 7 8.08 1.89 -37.96
N LEU A 8 8.45 0.84 -37.23
CA LEU A 8 7.53 0.06 -36.41
C LEU A 8 8.21 -0.48 -35.14
N ASN A 9 8.48 0.37 -34.14
CA ASN A 9 8.47 -0.12 -32.75
C ASN A 9 8.25 0.93 -31.65
N ASP A 10 8.05 2.22 -31.94
CA ASP A 10 7.86 3.20 -30.85
C ASP A 10 6.54 3.00 -30.06
N SER A 11 5.54 2.34 -30.66
CA SER A 11 4.25 2.07 -30.02
C SER A 11 4.25 0.86 -29.09
N ASN A 12 5.28 0.00 -29.13
CA ASN A 12 5.32 -1.22 -28.30
C ASN A 12 6.00 -0.97 -26.95
N ASP A 13 6.91 0.00 -26.87
CA ASP A 13 7.63 0.34 -25.63
C ASP A 13 6.70 0.99 -24.59
N ALA A 14 5.70 1.76 -25.04
CA ALA A 14 4.62 2.27 -24.19
C ALA A 14 3.56 1.20 -23.85
N GLN A 15 3.38 0.18 -24.70
CA GLN A 15 2.45 -0.94 -24.45
C GLN A 15 3.04 -1.99 -23.50
N ILE A 16 4.38 -2.05 -23.39
CA ILE A 16 5.16 -2.68 -22.31
C ILE A 16 5.16 -1.81 -21.05
N ALA A 17 4.32 -0.77 -20.96
CA ALA A 17 3.87 -0.26 -19.67
C ALA A 17 3.21 -1.43 -18.94
N ILE A 18 3.92 -1.97 -17.94
CA ILE A 18 3.55 -3.12 -17.13
C ILE A 18 2.05 -3.10 -16.86
N GLN A 19 1.28 -3.96 -17.52
CA GLN A 19 -0.12 -4.13 -17.19
C GLN A 19 -0.16 -4.63 -15.74
N LEU A 20 -0.56 -3.75 -14.82
CA LEU A 20 -0.71 -4.11 -13.42
C LEU A 20 -1.59 -5.36 -13.32
N THR A 21 -1.15 -6.36 -12.55
CA THR A 21 -2.00 -7.50 -12.24
C THR A 21 -3.24 -7.01 -11.48
N ASN A 22 -4.33 -7.78 -11.51
CA ASN A 22 -5.53 -7.42 -10.74
C ASN A 22 -5.21 -7.20 -9.26
N SER A 23 -4.35 -8.03 -8.66
CA SER A 23 -3.92 -7.84 -7.27
C SER A 23 -3.16 -6.54 -7.04
N ALA A 24 -2.30 -6.12 -7.96
CA ALA A 24 -1.61 -4.84 -7.83
C ALA A 24 -2.61 -3.66 -7.94
N ARG A 25 -3.58 -3.73 -8.86
CA ARG A 25 -4.66 -2.74 -8.96
C ARG A 25 -5.49 -2.68 -7.70
N ASP A 26 -5.87 -3.82 -7.13
CA ASP A 26 -6.68 -3.90 -5.90
C ASP A 26 -5.99 -3.23 -4.71
N VAL A 27 -4.66 -3.35 -4.59
CA VAL A 27 -3.87 -2.67 -3.54
C VAL A 27 -3.89 -1.16 -3.72
N LEU A 28 -3.71 -0.67 -4.94
CA LEU A 28 -3.76 0.77 -5.22
C LEU A 28 -5.17 1.35 -5.01
N ILE A 29 -6.20 0.61 -5.39
CA ILE A 29 -7.60 0.97 -5.13
C ILE A 29 -7.85 1.03 -3.61
N GLU A 30 -7.35 0.05 -2.85
CA GLU A 30 -7.51 0.08 -1.40
C GLU A 30 -6.76 1.22 -0.74
N ARG A 31 -5.53 1.52 -1.19
CA ARG A 31 -4.78 2.67 -0.68
C ARG A 31 -5.55 3.97 -0.91
N ARG A 32 -6.12 4.14 -2.11
CA ARG A 32 -7.00 5.29 -2.41
C ARG A 32 -8.22 5.32 -1.49
N ARG A 33 -8.88 4.17 -1.29
CA ARG A 33 -10.05 4.06 -0.41
C ARG A 33 -9.71 4.46 1.04
N GLN A 34 -8.56 4.03 1.57
CA GLN A 34 -8.09 4.41 2.90
C GLN A 34 -7.91 5.92 3.02
N ILE A 35 -7.33 6.57 2.00
CA ILE A 35 -7.19 8.03 1.97
C ILE A 35 -8.57 8.72 1.91
N GLU A 36 -9.42 8.31 0.98
CA GLU A 36 -10.69 9.01 0.68
C GLU A 36 -11.79 8.78 1.72
N GLN A 37 -11.87 7.57 2.28
CA GLN A 37 -12.97 7.19 3.18
C GLN A 37 -12.56 7.24 4.65
N GLU A 38 -11.32 6.88 4.96
CA GLU A 38 -10.84 6.80 6.35
C GLU A 38 -10.02 8.04 6.74
N GLY A 39 -9.66 8.90 5.78
CA GLY A 39 -8.85 10.10 6.03
C GLY A 39 -7.37 9.81 6.29
N TRP A 40 -6.89 8.59 5.97
CA TRP A 40 -5.50 8.16 6.15
C TRP A 40 -4.59 8.74 5.06
N THR A 41 -4.51 10.06 5.07
CA THR A 41 -3.70 10.88 4.17
C THR A 41 -2.21 10.68 4.42
N PRO A 42 -1.33 10.98 3.45
CA PRO A 42 0.11 11.01 3.69
C PRO A 42 0.52 11.84 4.92
N GLU A 43 -0.15 12.97 5.17
CA GLU A 43 0.09 13.84 6.32
C GLU A 43 -0.41 13.25 7.64
N HIS A 44 -1.46 12.41 7.60
CA HIS A 44 -1.87 11.59 8.73
C HIS A 44 -0.83 10.51 9.02
N ASP A 45 -0.41 9.79 7.99
CA ASP A 45 0.51 8.66 8.11
C ASP A 45 1.88 9.11 8.64
N ASP A 46 2.33 10.32 8.30
CA ASP A 46 3.53 10.95 8.86
C ASP A 46 3.49 11.14 10.38
N LYS A 47 2.30 11.11 10.99
CA LYS A 47 2.11 11.21 12.45
C LYS A 47 2.03 9.85 13.13
N CYS A 48 1.91 8.76 12.37
CA CYS A 48 1.94 7.41 12.93
C CYS A 48 3.33 7.11 13.50
N GLY A 49 3.35 6.37 14.61
CA GLY A 49 4.57 5.90 15.25
C GLY A 49 5.35 4.93 14.38
N ASP A 50 6.59 4.68 14.78
CA ASP A 50 7.44 3.71 14.08
C ASP A 50 6.80 2.32 14.08
N LEU A 51 6.78 1.69 12.91
CA LEU A 51 6.20 0.37 12.66
C LEU A 51 4.69 0.26 12.88
N GLU A 52 3.97 1.33 13.24
CA GLU A 52 2.55 1.27 13.58
C GLU A 52 1.72 0.71 12.40
N MET A 53 1.86 1.28 11.20
CA MET A 53 1.20 0.76 10.00
C MET A 53 1.67 -0.65 9.62
N SER A 54 2.93 -0.99 9.90
CA SER A 54 3.48 -2.35 9.67
C SER A 54 2.84 -3.37 10.60
N CYS A 55 2.63 -3.03 11.88
CA CYS A 55 1.96 -3.88 12.86
C CYS A 55 0.50 -4.12 12.46
N ALA A 56 -0.23 -3.06 12.07
CA ALA A 56 -1.59 -3.17 11.57
C ALA A 56 -1.67 -4.05 10.30
N ALA A 57 -0.72 -3.90 9.38
CA ALA A 57 -0.62 -4.76 8.20
C ALA A 57 -0.42 -6.24 8.57
N GLY A 58 0.48 -6.52 9.51
CA GLY A 58 0.72 -7.87 10.03
C GLY A 58 -0.55 -8.50 10.61
N CYS A 59 -1.34 -7.73 11.37
CA CYS A 59 -2.61 -8.19 11.92
C CYS A 59 -3.60 -8.61 10.82
N TYR A 60 -3.74 -7.83 9.76
CA TYR A 60 -4.57 -8.20 8.62
C TYR A 60 -4.01 -9.39 7.83
N ALA A 61 -2.69 -9.49 7.66
CA ALA A 61 -2.06 -10.58 6.92
C ALA A 61 -2.15 -11.93 7.64
N MET A 62 -2.10 -11.92 8.97
CA MET A 62 -2.18 -13.12 9.83
C MET A 62 -3.63 -13.49 10.21
N TYR A 63 -4.61 -12.69 9.79
CA TYR A 63 -6.03 -12.99 9.98
C TYR A 63 -6.39 -14.32 9.30
N THR A 64 -7.18 -15.15 9.99
CA THR A 64 -7.52 -16.56 9.71
C THR A 64 -6.53 -17.64 10.16
N LEU A 65 -5.25 -17.32 10.39
CA LEU A 65 -4.26 -18.30 10.88
C LEU A 65 -4.07 -18.23 12.40
N ALA A 66 -4.03 -17.03 12.97
CA ALA A 66 -3.77 -16.82 14.39
C ALA A 66 -4.97 -16.24 15.17
N TYR A 67 -5.95 -15.63 14.49
CA TYR A 67 -7.08 -14.94 15.12
C TYR A 67 -8.37 -15.12 14.29
N PRO A 68 -9.39 -15.83 14.80
CA PRO A 68 -10.69 -15.93 14.14
C PRO A 68 -11.43 -14.58 14.16
N ALA A 69 -12.52 -14.47 13.38
CA ALA A 69 -13.34 -13.26 13.32
C ALA A 69 -13.77 -12.80 14.72
N GLY A 70 -13.58 -11.50 15.02
CA GLY A 70 -13.82 -10.92 16.34
C GLY A 70 -12.92 -9.72 16.60
N ASP A 71 -12.52 -9.56 17.85
CA ASP A 71 -11.66 -8.48 18.33
C ASP A 71 -10.29 -8.45 17.62
N PRO A 72 -9.66 -7.27 17.53
CA PRO A 72 -8.32 -7.18 16.98
C PRO A 72 -7.32 -7.99 17.83
N PRO A 73 -6.28 -8.55 17.19
CA PRO A 73 -5.24 -9.25 17.93
C PRO A 73 -4.45 -8.28 18.82
N PRO A 74 -3.77 -8.76 19.88
CA PRO A 74 -2.99 -7.91 20.77
C PRO A 74 -2.00 -6.91 20.12
N PRO A 75 -1.30 -7.25 19.01
CA PRO A 75 -0.42 -6.30 18.33
C PRO A 75 -1.13 -5.22 17.48
N TRP A 76 -2.45 -5.21 17.41
CA TRP A 76 -3.19 -4.17 16.68
C TRP A 76 -3.00 -2.80 17.35
N PRO A 77 -2.51 -1.78 16.62
CA PRO A 77 -2.07 -0.53 17.22
C PRO A 77 -3.16 0.52 17.37
N TRP A 78 -4.35 0.30 16.81
CA TRP A 78 -5.40 1.32 16.69
C TRP A 78 -6.63 0.99 17.51
N ALA A 79 -7.57 1.94 17.59
CA ALA A 79 -8.88 1.68 18.17
C ALA A 79 -9.57 0.49 17.48
N THR A 80 -10.36 -0.24 18.26
CA THR A 80 -11.09 -1.44 17.82
C THR A 80 -12.01 -1.17 16.63
N ASP A 81 -12.56 0.03 16.52
CA ASP A 81 -13.50 0.40 15.45
C ASP A 81 -12.83 0.43 14.06
N TRP A 82 -11.50 0.54 14.01
CA TRP A 82 -10.70 0.45 12.79
C TRP A 82 -10.39 -0.98 12.36
N TRP A 83 -10.63 -1.95 13.25
CA TRP A 83 -10.48 -3.36 12.95
C TRP A 83 -11.71 -3.89 12.22
N LYS A 84 -11.59 -4.05 10.90
CA LYS A 84 -12.69 -4.45 10.02
C LYS A 84 -12.25 -5.62 9.13
N PRO A 85 -11.89 -6.78 9.69
CA PRO A 85 -11.44 -7.91 8.89
C PRO A 85 -12.61 -8.50 8.10
N THR A 86 -12.29 -9.07 6.93
CA THR A 86 -13.29 -9.64 6.02
C THR A 86 -12.80 -10.99 5.51
N THR A 87 -12.62 -11.16 4.19
CA THR A 87 -12.05 -12.39 3.61
C THR A 87 -10.54 -12.36 3.66
N GLN A 88 -9.89 -13.53 3.62
CA GLN A 88 -8.43 -13.64 3.60
C GLN A 88 -7.82 -12.78 2.48
N ARG A 89 -8.33 -12.90 1.24
CA ARG A 89 -7.85 -12.09 0.11
C ARG A 89 -7.99 -10.59 0.38
N ARG A 90 -9.15 -10.15 0.87
CA ARG A 90 -9.40 -8.72 1.10
C ARG A 90 -8.53 -8.16 2.21
N ASN A 91 -8.25 -8.95 3.25
CA ASN A 91 -7.35 -8.55 4.32
C ASN A 91 -5.89 -8.48 3.85
N LEU A 92 -5.45 -9.39 2.98
CA LEU A 92 -4.13 -9.28 2.34
C LEU A 92 -4.00 -8.00 1.50
N VAL A 93 -5.06 -7.61 0.79
CA VAL A 93 -5.10 -6.33 0.06
C VAL A 93 -4.99 -5.13 1.02
N LYS A 94 -5.72 -5.15 2.15
CA LYS A 94 -5.60 -4.11 3.19
C LYS A 94 -4.19 -4.05 3.79
N ALA A 95 -3.61 -5.20 4.09
CA ALA A 95 -2.26 -5.31 4.63
C ALA A 95 -1.22 -4.72 3.66
N ALA A 96 -1.30 -5.09 2.38
CA ALA A 96 -0.40 -4.56 1.36
C ALA A 96 -0.57 -3.05 1.15
N ALA A 97 -1.79 -2.52 1.23
CA ALA A 97 -2.04 -1.08 1.16
C ALA A 97 -1.44 -0.32 2.36
N LEU A 98 -1.48 -0.90 3.57
CA LEU A 98 -0.83 -0.35 4.76
C LEU A 98 0.71 -0.39 4.68
N ILE A 99 1.28 -1.45 4.11
CA ILE A 99 2.73 -1.52 3.85
C ILE A 99 3.13 -0.45 2.83
N LEU A 100 2.33 -0.25 1.78
CA LEU A 100 2.56 0.83 0.83
C LEU A 100 2.56 2.20 1.51
N ALA A 101 1.60 2.47 2.41
CA ALA A 101 1.55 3.70 3.18
C ALA A 101 2.79 3.92 4.07
N GLU A 102 3.29 2.87 4.73
CA GLU A 102 4.53 2.94 5.53
C GLU A 102 5.77 3.19 4.66
N LEU A 103 5.88 2.54 3.50
CA LEU A 103 6.98 2.81 2.57
C LEU A 103 6.96 4.27 2.10
N GLU A 104 5.79 4.78 1.72
CA GLU A 104 5.61 6.19 1.33
C GLU A 104 6.02 7.14 2.48
N ARG A 105 5.67 6.83 3.72
CA ARG A 105 6.09 7.59 4.92
C ARG A 105 7.61 7.59 5.08
N LEU A 106 8.24 6.42 5.01
CA LEU A 106 9.69 6.26 5.13
C LEU A 106 10.44 7.02 4.03
N ASP A 107 9.93 6.98 2.80
CA ASP A 107 10.53 7.70 1.68
C ASP A 107 10.44 9.23 1.88
N ARG A 108 9.30 9.74 2.37
CA ARG A 108 9.18 11.16 2.76
C ARG A 108 10.13 11.55 3.88
N LEU A 109 10.28 10.70 4.91
CA LEU A 109 11.23 10.94 6.00
C LEU A 109 12.68 11.02 5.49
N ARG A 110 13.06 10.15 4.56
CA ARG A 110 14.38 10.16 3.92
C ARG A 110 14.60 11.44 3.10
N ALA A 111 13.62 11.86 2.31
CA ALA A 111 13.70 13.10 1.53
C ALA A 111 13.94 14.32 2.45
N ARG A 112 13.15 14.48 3.52
CA ARG A 112 13.30 15.56 4.52
C ARG A 112 14.64 15.51 5.28
N ALA A 113 15.22 14.33 5.45
CA ALA A 113 16.55 14.19 6.06
C ALA A 113 17.68 14.60 5.10
N GLY A 114 17.51 14.39 3.80
CA GLY A 114 18.44 14.85 2.76
C GLY A 114 18.46 16.36 2.58
N GLU A 115 17.30 17.02 2.70
CA GLU A 115 17.16 18.49 2.62
C GLU A 115 17.79 19.26 3.79
N ARG A 116 18.05 18.58 4.92
CA ARG A 116 18.65 19.17 6.13
C ARG A 116 20.18 19.13 6.16
N LYS A 117 20.82 18.61 5.12
CA LYS A 117 22.28 18.56 4.95
C LYS A 117 22.75 19.65 4.00
#